data_AF-A0A5C8PBD3-F1
#
_entry.id   AF-A0A5C8PBD3-F1
#
_cell.length_a   1.000
_cell.length_b   1.000
_cell.length_c   1.000
_cell.angle_alpha   90.00
_cell.angle_beta   90.00
_cell.angle_gamma   90.00
#
_symmetry.space_group_name_H-M   'P 1'
#
loop_
_entity.id
_entity.type
_entity.pdbx_description
1 polymer ?
#
loop_
_entity_poly.entity_id
_entity_poly.type
_entity_poly.pdbx_seq_one_letter_code
_entity_poly.pdbx_strand_id
1 'polypeptide(L)'
;MPEVNTSLTELFRQQGLGALARIGAMTAVAAALSNSATAARQGFLQNVAQRGKMWVIKGFEKLEGRVVGSGQCPGIVQSFGGLPLTAQWFEGPKVRGNPYIPYGTAVATFKSGRYANQKHGNHVAIYISQNPDKGVLVFDQWTNRPAGYRYMKFLDGDGTLDPSNNGAALSIILTPKDG
;
A
#
# COMPACT_ATOMS: atom_id res chain seq x y z
N MET A 1 12.92 -13.64 -66.56
CA MET A 1 12.49 -13.29 -65.20
C MET A 1 13.51 -12.31 -64.65
N PRO A 2 13.15 -11.10 -64.17
CA PRO A 2 14.14 -10.18 -63.62
C PRO A 2 14.42 -10.51 -62.15
N GLU A 3 15.70 -10.64 -61.82
CA GLU A 3 16.21 -10.80 -60.46
C GLU A 3 16.28 -9.42 -59.80
N VAL A 4 15.60 -9.25 -58.67
CA VAL A 4 15.54 -7.97 -57.96
C VAL A 4 16.85 -7.78 -57.19
N ASN A 5 17.77 -6.98 -57.73
CA ASN A 5 19.03 -6.66 -57.06
C ASN A 5 18.79 -5.56 -56.01
N THR A 6 18.48 -5.95 -54.77
CA THR A 6 18.30 -5.00 -53.67
C THR A 6 19.66 -4.50 -53.18
N SER A 7 19.93 -3.20 -53.33
CA SER A 7 21.17 -2.56 -52.91
C SER A 7 21.42 -2.72 -51.40
N LEU A 8 22.68 -2.95 -51.00
CA LEU A 8 23.11 -2.99 -49.59
C LEU A 8 22.67 -1.73 -48.82
N THR A 9 22.61 -0.57 -49.48
CA THR A 9 22.14 0.70 -48.90
C THR A 9 20.65 0.65 -48.50
N GLU A 10 19.84 -0.14 -49.21
CA GLU A 10 18.41 -0.31 -48.95
C GLU A 10 18.17 -1.29 -47.79
N LEU A 11 18.99 -2.34 -47.70
CA LEU A 11 19.05 -3.25 -46.56
C LEU A 11 19.45 -2.53 -45.25
N PHE A 12 20.45 -1.65 -45.29
CA PHE A 12 20.83 -0.86 -44.11
C PHE A 12 19.76 0.17 -43.70
N ARG A 13 19.06 0.78 -44.68
CA ARG A 13 17.92 1.68 -44.40
C ARG A 13 16.75 0.92 -43.76
N GLN A 14 16.42 -0.27 -44.25
CA GLN A 14 15.35 -1.11 -43.67
C GLN A 14 15.70 -1.64 -42.27
N GLN A 15 16.94 -2.02 -42.02
CA GLN A 15 17.37 -2.50 -40.70
C GLN A 15 17.45 -1.37 -39.65
N GLY A 16 17.85 -0.15 -40.05
CA GLY A 16 17.83 1.03 -39.17
C GLY A 16 16.43 1.51 -38.78
N LEU A 17 15.47 1.49 -39.73
CA LEU A 17 14.07 1.84 -39.48
C LEU A 17 13.36 0.82 -38.56
N GLY A 18 13.67 -0.47 -38.70
CA GLY A 18 13.11 -1.53 -37.84
C GLY A 18 13.56 -1.45 -36.38
N ALA A 19 14.81 -1.09 -36.12
CA ALA A 19 15.32 -0.91 -34.77
C ALA A 19 14.72 0.34 -34.07
N LEU A 20 14.60 1.46 -34.79
CA LEU A 20 14.00 2.69 -34.26
C LEU A 20 12.49 2.55 -34.03
N ALA A 21 11.76 1.85 -34.91
CA ALA A 21 10.34 1.55 -34.70
C ALA A 21 10.11 0.67 -33.46
N ARG A 22 11.01 -0.30 -33.21
CA ARG A 22 10.95 -1.16 -32.02
C ARG A 22 11.25 -0.40 -30.73
N ILE A 23 12.23 0.52 -30.73
CA ILE A 23 12.52 1.37 -29.57
C ILE A 23 11.36 2.37 -29.31
N GLY A 24 10.82 2.97 -30.36
CA GLY A 24 9.64 3.86 -30.27
C GLY A 24 8.40 3.15 -29.75
N ALA A 25 8.13 1.92 -30.22
CA ALA A 25 7.03 1.10 -29.72
C ALA A 25 7.23 0.69 -28.25
N MET A 26 8.44 0.27 -27.85
CA MET A 26 8.72 -0.04 -26.44
C MET A 26 8.55 1.18 -25.53
N THR A 27 8.94 2.37 -25.99
CA THR A 27 8.79 3.63 -25.24
C THR A 27 7.32 4.02 -25.11
N ALA A 28 6.53 3.88 -26.18
CA ALA A 28 5.09 4.14 -26.15
C ALA A 28 4.33 3.15 -25.25
N VAL A 29 4.70 1.87 -25.25
CA VAL A 29 4.12 0.86 -24.35
C VAL A 29 4.47 1.15 -22.90
N ALA A 30 5.72 1.51 -22.58
CA ALA A 30 6.12 1.89 -21.22
C ALA A 30 5.36 3.15 -20.72
N ALA A 31 5.18 4.14 -21.59
CA ALA A 31 4.39 5.34 -21.28
C ALA A 31 2.90 5.00 -21.07
N ALA A 32 2.30 4.15 -21.91
CA ALA A 32 0.92 3.71 -21.77
C ALA A 32 0.68 2.91 -20.49
N LEU A 33 1.60 2.01 -20.14
CA LEU A 33 1.57 1.26 -18.87
C LEU A 33 1.68 2.20 -17.66
N SER A 34 2.58 3.19 -17.73
CA SER A 34 2.76 4.19 -16.67
C SER A 34 1.52 5.07 -16.48
N ASN A 35 0.90 5.50 -17.58
CA ASN A 35 -0.36 6.25 -17.55
C ASN A 35 -1.51 5.42 -16.98
N SER A 36 -1.60 4.14 -17.35
CA SER A 36 -2.63 3.22 -16.85
C SER A 36 -2.47 2.93 -15.36
N ALA A 37 -1.24 2.72 -14.88
CA ALA A 37 -0.96 2.54 -13.46
C ALA A 37 -1.27 3.81 -12.64
N THR A 38 -0.97 4.99 -13.20
CA THR A 38 -1.29 6.27 -12.58
C THR A 38 -2.80 6.49 -12.49
N ALA A 39 -3.54 6.21 -13.56
CA ALA A 39 -5.00 6.29 -13.58
C ALA A 39 -5.64 5.30 -12.59
N ALA A 40 -5.16 4.05 -12.54
CA ALA A 40 -5.64 3.05 -11.58
C ALA A 40 -5.40 3.48 -10.13
N ARG A 41 -4.21 4.04 -9.82
CA ARG A 41 -3.91 4.61 -8.51
C ARG A 41 -4.83 5.79 -8.19
N GLN A 42 -5.04 6.70 -9.13
CA GLN A 42 -5.91 7.85 -8.93
C GLN A 42 -7.36 7.41 -8.68
N GLY A 43 -7.86 6.44 -9.45
CA GLY A 43 -9.18 5.84 -9.25
C GLY A 43 -9.31 5.17 -7.87
N PHE A 44 -8.29 4.43 -7.44
CA PHE A 44 -8.24 3.87 -6.08
C PHE A 44 -8.36 4.96 -5.00
N LEU A 45 -7.55 6.01 -5.08
CA LEU A 45 -7.57 7.10 -4.10
C LEU A 45 -8.90 7.86 -4.10
N GLN A 46 -9.51 8.06 -5.27
CA GLN A 46 -10.84 8.67 -5.40
C GLN A 46 -11.92 7.79 -4.75
N ASN A 47 -11.90 6.49 -5.00
CA ASN A 47 -12.84 5.54 -4.39
C ASN A 47 -12.69 5.51 -2.85
N VAL A 48 -11.46 5.56 -2.35
CA VAL A 48 -11.20 5.68 -0.91
C VAL A 48 -11.75 7.00 -0.37
N ALA A 49 -11.43 8.12 -1.03
CA ALA A 49 -11.89 9.44 -0.62
C ALA A 49 -13.42 9.57 -0.64
N GLN A 50 -14.12 8.88 -1.54
CA GLN A 50 -15.59 8.84 -1.54
C GLN A 50 -16.15 8.20 -0.27
N ARG A 51 -15.49 7.14 0.24
CA ARG A 51 -15.90 6.39 1.44
C ARG A 51 -15.54 7.08 2.75
N GLY A 52 -14.43 7.82 2.80
CA GLY A 52 -13.95 8.46 4.03
C GLY A 52 -12.57 9.07 3.89
N LYS A 53 -12.09 9.68 4.98
CA LYS A 53 -10.72 10.21 5.06
C LYS A 53 -9.74 9.08 5.36
N MET A 54 -8.79 8.88 4.47
CA MET A 54 -7.61 8.03 4.68
C MET A 54 -6.48 8.87 5.30
N TRP A 55 -5.72 8.26 6.20
CA TRP A 55 -4.66 8.93 6.93
C TRP A 55 -3.29 8.45 6.50
N VAL A 56 -2.45 9.37 6.01
CA VAL A 56 -1.04 9.14 5.71
C VAL A 56 -0.20 9.92 6.71
N ILE A 57 0.49 9.21 7.59
CA ILE A 57 1.28 9.75 8.67
C ILE A 57 2.71 9.93 8.16
N LYS A 58 3.23 11.15 8.25
CA LYS A 58 4.58 11.50 7.81
C LYS A 58 5.51 11.65 9.01
N GLY A 59 6.78 11.26 8.86
CA GLY A 59 7.81 11.47 9.88
C GLY A 59 7.61 10.63 11.15
N PHE A 60 6.88 9.51 11.06
CA PHE A 60 6.69 8.58 12.17
C PHE A 60 7.98 7.83 12.52
N GLU A 61 8.94 7.78 11.60
CA GLU A 61 10.22 7.09 11.73
C GLU A 61 11.02 7.62 12.92
N LYS A 62 10.88 8.92 13.25
CA LYS A 62 11.52 9.52 14.43
C LYS A 62 11.04 8.97 15.77
N LEU A 63 9.97 8.17 15.76
CA LEU A 63 9.43 7.50 16.94
C LEU A 63 10.12 6.18 17.21
N GLU A 64 10.98 5.68 16.31
CA GLU A 64 11.65 4.40 16.48
C GLU A 64 12.37 4.31 17.84
N GLY A 65 12.14 3.20 18.55
CA GLY A 65 12.67 2.97 19.90
C GLY A 65 11.93 3.71 21.01
N ARG A 66 10.88 4.50 20.71
CA ARG A 66 10.11 5.28 21.70
C ARG A 66 8.76 4.64 21.99
N VAL A 67 8.27 4.86 23.21
CA VAL A 67 6.88 4.54 23.58
C VAL A 67 6.04 5.79 23.37
N VAL A 68 4.97 5.68 22.57
CA VAL A 68 4.09 6.81 22.24
C VAL A 68 2.77 6.70 22.98
N GLY A 69 2.31 7.78 23.61
CA GLY A 69 1.08 7.78 24.40
C GLY A 69 1.15 6.76 25.55
N SER A 70 0.13 5.92 25.68
CA SER A 70 0.06 4.86 26.70
C SER A 70 0.86 3.59 26.36
N GLY A 71 1.58 3.57 25.23
CA GLY A 71 2.25 2.38 24.70
C GLY A 71 1.33 1.35 24.04
N GLN A 72 0.02 1.61 23.98
CA GLN A 72 -0.92 0.78 23.23
C GLN A 72 -0.78 1.00 21.71
N CYS A 73 -1.18 0.02 20.90
CA CYS A 73 -1.05 0.10 19.44
C CYS A 73 -1.72 1.34 18.80
N PRO A 74 -2.91 1.82 19.22
CA PRO A 74 -3.51 3.01 18.60
C PRO A 74 -2.75 4.29 18.92
N GLY A 75 -1.91 4.28 19.97
CA GLY A 75 -1.21 5.45 20.50
C GLY A 75 -0.36 6.17 19.46
N ILE A 76 0.33 5.43 18.58
CA ILE A 76 1.11 6.02 17.48
C ILE A 76 0.20 6.82 16.56
N VAL A 77 -0.85 6.19 16.02
CA VAL A 77 -1.66 6.85 14.98
C VAL A 77 -2.53 7.97 15.56
N GLN A 78 -3.01 7.83 16.80
CA GLN A 78 -3.82 8.88 17.43
C GLN A 78 -2.97 10.04 17.95
N SER A 79 -1.94 9.75 18.75
CA SER A 79 -1.16 10.80 19.42
C SER A 79 -0.19 11.49 18.47
N PHE A 80 0.39 10.75 17.52
CA PHE A 80 1.34 11.32 16.56
C PHE A 80 0.69 11.63 15.20
N GLY A 81 -0.17 10.73 14.70
CA GLY A 81 -0.83 10.89 13.40
C GLY A 81 -2.06 11.80 13.40
N GLY A 82 -2.57 12.18 14.59
CA GLY A 82 -3.76 13.03 14.74
C GLY A 82 -5.07 12.35 14.34
N LEU A 83 -5.10 11.02 14.26
CA LEU A 83 -6.34 10.28 14.00
C LEU A 83 -7.33 10.48 15.16
N PRO A 84 -8.65 10.53 14.88
CA PRO A 84 -9.66 10.62 15.93
C PRO A 84 -9.75 9.34 16.77
N LEU A 85 -10.68 9.34 17.74
CA LEU A 85 -10.98 8.18 18.56
C LEU A 85 -11.34 6.94 17.72
N THR A 86 -10.93 5.76 18.19
CA THR A 86 -11.11 4.48 17.47
C THR A 86 -12.58 4.16 17.17
N ALA A 87 -13.51 4.70 17.95
CA ALA A 87 -14.95 4.60 17.73
C ALA A 87 -15.41 5.21 16.40
N GLN A 88 -14.65 6.16 15.83
CA GLN A 88 -14.94 6.78 14.54
C GLN A 88 -14.33 6.02 13.36
N TRP A 89 -13.54 4.97 13.62
CA TRP A 89 -12.84 4.25 12.57
C TRP A 89 -13.75 3.22 11.94
N PHE A 90 -13.69 3.13 10.61
CA PHE A 90 -14.36 2.09 9.86
C PHE A 90 -13.44 1.48 8.81
N GLU A 91 -13.76 0.25 8.46
CA GLU A 91 -12.92 -0.58 7.59
C GLU A 91 -12.86 -0.03 6.15
N GLY A 92 -11.65 0.29 5.71
CA GLY A 92 -11.33 0.63 4.32
C GLY A 92 -10.97 -0.59 3.48
N PRO A 93 -10.35 -0.38 2.31
CA PRO A 93 -9.81 -1.47 1.48
C PRO A 93 -8.79 -2.33 2.22
N LYS A 94 -8.75 -3.63 1.88
CA LYS A 94 -7.76 -4.57 2.39
C LYS A 94 -6.33 -4.19 1.97
N VAL A 95 -5.38 -4.49 2.85
CA VAL A 95 -3.94 -4.27 2.58
C VAL A 95 -3.39 -5.33 1.63
N ARG A 96 -3.61 -6.60 1.93
CA ARG A 96 -3.08 -7.73 1.14
C ARG A 96 -3.48 -7.60 -0.33
N GLY A 97 -2.47 -7.59 -1.20
CA GLY A 97 -2.66 -7.53 -2.66
C GLY A 97 -3.02 -6.16 -3.22
N ASN A 98 -3.08 -5.11 -2.39
CA ASN A 98 -3.36 -3.75 -2.86
C ASN A 98 -2.06 -2.96 -3.11
N PRO A 99 -1.67 -2.74 -4.38
CA PRO A 99 -0.40 -2.08 -4.70
C PRO A 99 -0.45 -0.55 -4.58
N TYR A 100 -1.63 0.04 -4.34
CA TYR A 100 -1.85 1.48 -4.43
C TYR A 100 -1.83 2.19 -3.08
N ILE A 101 -1.58 1.45 -1.99
CA ILE A 101 -1.53 2.00 -0.63
C ILE A 101 -0.28 2.88 -0.47
N PRO A 102 -0.43 4.18 -0.13
CA PRO A 102 0.71 5.04 0.13
C PRO A 102 1.53 4.57 1.35
N TYR A 103 2.85 4.73 1.28
CA TYR A 103 3.73 4.64 2.45
C TYR A 103 3.23 5.59 3.56
N GLY A 104 3.23 5.11 4.81
CA GLY A 104 2.76 5.87 5.97
C GLY A 104 1.25 5.78 6.21
N THR A 105 0.52 4.97 5.44
CA THR A 105 -0.94 4.84 5.62
C THR A 105 -1.28 4.15 6.93
N ALA A 106 -2.20 4.71 7.71
CA ALA A 106 -2.70 4.07 8.93
C ALA A 106 -3.57 2.84 8.59
N VAL A 107 -3.26 1.70 9.20
CA VAL A 107 -3.93 0.41 8.98
C VAL A 107 -4.29 -0.25 10.30
N ALA A 108 -5.35 -1.03 10.32
CA ALA A 108 -5.76 -1.78 11.50
C ALA A 108 -6.45 -3.09 11.13
N THR A 109 -6.56 -3.97 12.11
CA THR A 109 -7.48 -5.11 12.07
C THR A 109 -8.90 -4.63 12.33
N PHE A 110 -9.86 -5.13 11.55
CA PHE A 110 -11.27 -4.82 11.72
C PHE A 110 -12.09 -6.09 11.94
N LYS A 111 -13.17 -5.96 12.71
CA LYS A 111 -14.18 -7.00 12.88
C LYS A 111 -15.53 -6.39 12.53
N SER A 112 -16.22 -6.98 11.56
CA SER A 112 -17.53 -6.50 11.08
C SER A 112 -17.52 -5.00 10.71
N GLY A 113 -16.46 -4.55 10.02
CA GLY A 113 -16.35 -3.17 9.54
C GLY A 113 -15.98 -2.11 10.58
N ARG A 114 -15.68 -2.52 11.83
CA ARG A 114 -15.30 -1.62 12.94
C ARG A 114 -14.03 -2.10 13.65
N TYR A 115 -13.30 -1.15 14.24
CA TYR A 115 -12.17 -1.49 15.10
C TYR A 115 -12.69 -2.09 16.40
N ALA A 116 -12.26 -3.31 16.73
CA ALA A 116 -12.87 -4.08 17.80
C ALA A 116 -12.53 -3.56 19.22
N ASN A 117 -11.44 -2.79 19.36
CA ASN A 117 -10.98 -2.21 20.63
C ASN A 117 -10.95 -3.19 21.81
N GLN A 118 -10.58 -4.45 21.56
CA GLN A 118 -10.44 -5.48 22.57
C GLN A 118 -9.08 -5.36 23.26
N LYS A 119 -8.94 -6.01 24.42
CA LYS A 119 -7.66 -6.08 25.15
C LYS A 119 -6.56 -6.78 24.34
N HIS A 120 -6.94 -7.75 23.50
CA HIS A 120 -6.04 -8.57 22.71
C HIS A 120 -6.68 -8.91 21.35
N GLY A 121 -5.86 -9.31 20.36
CA GLY A 121 -6.33 -9.83 19.08
C GLY A 121 -6.65 -8.79 18.01
N ASN A 122 -6.77 -7.50 18.36
CA ASN A 122 -6.76 -6.39 17.41
C ASN A 122 -5.40 -5.67 17.40
N HIS A 123 -5.06 -5.08 16.27
CA HIS A 123 -3.82 -4.33 16.11
C HIS A 123 -3.98 -3.11 15.20
N VAL A 124 -3.10 -2.14 15.40
CA VAL A 124 -3.02 -0.89 14.63
C VAL A 124 -1.56 -0.65 14.29
N ALA A 125 -1.32 -0.24 13.06
CA ALA A 125 0.03 0.00 12.57
C ALA A 125 0.06 1.07 11.47
N ILE A 126 1.26 1.46 11.08
CA ILE A 126 1.54 2.29 9.91
C ILE A 126 2.08 1.38 8.80
N TYR A 127 1.46 1.39 7.64
CA TYR A 127 1.87 0.62 6.47
C TYR A 127 3.15 1.19 5.85
N ILE A 128 4.11 0.32 5.57
CA ILE A 128 5.38 0.64 4.90
C ILE A 128 5.37 0.09 3.48
N SER A 129 5.24 -1.24 3.37
CA SER A 129 5.22 -1.97 2.12
C SER A 129 4.64 -3.36 2.34
N GLN A 130 4.45 -4.12 1.27
CA GLN A 130 4.07 -5.53 1.35
C GLN A 130 4.83 -6.36 0.33
N ASN A 131 5.04 -7.62 0.67
CA ASN A 131 5.67 -8.61 -0.18
C ASN A 131 4.87 -9.91 -0.07
N PRO A 132 4.49 -10.56 -1.19
CA PRO A 132 3.67 -11.77 -1.15
C PRO A 132 4.23 -12.91 -0.29
N ASP A 133 5.56 -13.06 -0.24
CA ASP A 133 6.23 -14.14 0.49
C ASP A 133 6.46 -13.81 1.97
N LYS A 134 6.67 -12.52 2.29
CA LYS A 134 7.00 -12.07 3.67
C LYS A 134 5.80 -11.56 4.45
N GLY A 135 4.78 -11.06 3.78
CA GLY A 135 3.67 -10.33 4.40
C GLY A 135 3.76 -8.81 4.27
N VAL A 136 3.18 -8.11 5.23
CA VAL A 136 3.18 -6.64 5.29
C VAL A 136 4.30 -6.17 6.22
N LEU A 137 5.16 -5.27 5.74
CA LEU A 137 6.05 -4.51 6.60
C LEU A 137 5.26 -3.33 7.18
N VAL A 138 5.23 -3.26 8.50
CA VAL A 138 4.55 -2.21 9.24
C VAL A 138 5.49 -1.54 10.24
N PHE A 139 5.12 -0.35 10.67
CA PHE A 139 5.69 0.33 11.83
C PHE A 139 4.62 0.40 12.91
N ASP A 140 4.89 -0.22 14.06
CA ASP A 140 3.92 -0.41 15.12
C ASP A 140 4.55 -0.37 16.53
N GLN A 141 3.70 -0.28 17.54
CA GLN A 141 4.05 -0.50 18.95
C GLN A 141 2.94 -1.32 19.61
N TRP A 142 3.23 -1.87 20.79
CA TRP A 142 2.22 -2.39 21.71
C TRP A 142 2.81 -2.43 23.13
N THR A 143 2.01 -2.88 24.11
CA THR A 143 2.47 -3.02 25.49
C THR A 143 3.81 -3.76 25.56
N ASN A 144 4.82 -3.13 26.17
CA ASN A 144 6.19 -3.64 26.30
C ASN A 144 6.98 -3.80 24.98
N ARG A 145 6.52 -3.22 23.87
CA ARG A 145 7.33 -3.07 22.66
C ARG A 145 7.27 -1.62 22.15
N PRO A 146 8.39 -0.89 22.21
CA PRO A 146 8.49 0.44 21.63
C PRO A 146 8.19 0.44 20.13
N ALA A 147 7.90 1.63 19.60
CA ALA A 147 7.62 1.81 18.19
C ALA A 147 8.80 1.35 17.32
N GLY A 148 8.50 0.58 16.28
CA GLY A 148 9.52 0.08 15.37
C GLY A 148 8.95 -0.77 14.24
N TYR A 149 9.84 -1.23 13.36
CA TYR A 149 9.47 -2.02 12.21
C TYR A 149 9.16 -3.47 12.57
N ARG A 150 8.20 -4.07 11.87
CA ARG A 150 7.85 -5.49 11.99
C ARG A 150 7.22 -6.01 10.71
N TYR A 151 7.57 -7.25 10.35
CA TYR A 151 6.80 -8.01 9.37
C TYR A 151 5.62 -8.73 10.04
N MET A 152 4.42 -8.50 9.51
CA MET A 152 3.22 -9.28 9.78
C MET A 152 3.00 -10.24 8.61
N LYS A 153 3.18 -11.55 8.85
CA LYS A 153 3.09 -12.57 7.80
C LYS A 153 1.69 -12.61 7.20
N PHE A 154 1.57 -12.94 5.92
CA PHE A 154 0.30 -13.37 5.37
C PHE A 154 0.06 -14.82 5.79
N LEU A 155 -0.76 -15.03 6.82
CA LEU A 155 -1.21 -16.38 7.17
C LEU A 155 -2.34 -16.79 6.21
N ASP A 156 -2.65 -18.08 6.21
CA ASP A 156 -3.71 -18.63 5.37
C ASP A 156 -5.08 -18.02 5.70
N GLY A 157 -5.95 -17.99 4.68
CA GLY A 157 -7.31 -17.48 4.81
C GLY A 157 -7.45 -15.96 4.72
N ASP A 158 -8.54 -15.46 5.29
CA ASP A 158 -9.06 -14.10 5.15
C ASP A 158 -8.57 -13.10 6.21
N GLY A 159 -7.63 -13.52 7.07
CA GLY A 159 -7.14 -12.69 8.17
C GLY A 159 -7.77 -12.99 9.53
N THR A 160 -8.66 -13.98 9.64
CA THR A 160 -9.28 -14.37 10.91
C THR A 160 -8.34 -15.09 11.88
N LEU A 161 -7.35 -15.82 11.35
CA LEU A 161 -6.32 -16.49 12.15
C LEU A 161 -5.27 -15.46 12.62
N ASP A 162 -5.07 -15.39 13.94
CA ASP A 162 -4.16 -14.47 14.64
C ASP A 162 -4.12 -13.04 14.03
N PRO A 163 -5.25 -12.30 14.08
CA PRO A 163 -5.37 -11.05 13.33
C PRO A 163 -4.31 -10.01 13.68
N SER A 164 -3.85 -9.97 14.93
CA SER A 164 -2.81 -9.04 15.40
C SER A 164 -1.42 -9.29 14.80
N ASN A 165 -1.16 -10.48 14.27
CA ASN A 165 0.11 -10.84 13.62
C ASN A 165 -0.05 -11.24 12.15
N ASN A 166 -1.29 -11.22 11.64
CA ASN A 166 -1.61 -11.60 10.28
C ASN A 166 -1.81 -10.37 9.39
N GLY A 167 -0.91 -10.18 8.42
CA GLY A 167 -0.99 -9.08 7.46
C GLY A 167 -2.26 -9.11 6.59
N ALA A 168 -2.91 -10.26 6.46
CA ALA A 168 -4.17 -10.39 5.72
C ALA A 168 -5.36 -9.76 6.46
N ALA A 169 -5.25 -9.60 7.78
CA ALA A 169 -6.28 -8.98 8.62
C ALA A 169 -6.32 -7.46 8.50
N LEU A 170 -5.26 -6.85 7.95
CA LEU A 170 -5.12 -5.40 7.88
C LEU A 170 -5.98 -4.80 6.76
N SER A 171 -6.69 -3.75 7.13
CA SER A 171 -7.39 -2.84 6.22
C SER A 171 -6.95 -1.40 6.49
N ILE A 172 -7.08 -0.54 5.48
CA ILE A 172 -6.86 0.91 5.64
C ILE A 172 -7.87 1.46 6.65
N ILE A 173 -7.40 2.31 7.57
CA ILE A 173 -8.28 3.04 8.48
C ILE A 173 -8.93 4.19 7.72
N LEU A 174 -10.26 4.22 7.70
CA LEU A 174 -11.04 5.36 7.25
C LEU A 174 -11.78 6.01 8.42
N THR A 175 -11.95 7.33 8.33
CA THR A 175 -12.74 8.12 9.27
C THR A 175 -13.76 8.97 8.51
N PRO A 176 -14.75 9.58 9.19
CA PRO A 176 -15.61 10.58 8.56
C PRO A 176 -14.78 11.70 7.91
N LYS A 177 -15.33 12.33 6.86
CA LYS A 177 -14.65 13.39 6.11
C LYS A 177 -14.47 14.67 6.93
N ASP A 178 -15.41 14.93 7.84
CA ASP A 178 -15.58 16.21 8.52
C ASP A 178 -15.32 16.13 10.05
N GLY A 179 -14.34 15.31 10.45
CA GLY A 179 -13.92 15.15 11.86
C GLY A 179 -12.73 16.02 12.24
#